data_AF-A0A7K2Z6A6-F1
#
_entry.id   AF-A0A7K2Z6A6-F1
#
_cell.length_a   1.000
_cell.length_b   1.000
_cell.length_c   1.000
_cell.angle_alpha   90.00
_cell.angle_beta   90.00
_cell.angle_gamma   90.00
#
_symmetry.space_group_name_H-M   'P 1'
#
loop_
_entity.id
_entity.type
_entity.pdbx_description
1 polymer ?
#
loop_
_entity_poly.entity_id
_entity_poly.type
_entity_poly.pdbx_seq_one_letter_code
_entity_poly.pdbx_strand_id
1 'polypeptide(L)'
;NINAQIGFYTSIAGLGLNPNDTTFNGDVTVDAGWFDGNATQNFWRSAENLTLNPVSGTNRWAVSQAAPFRRMHVKGGLNLAPDGYGWASGGYIADSKIDGQVGPYSQQQWYTRDSSVGGWGNGVWNMTFSGVEGAPANSFPEPPYTTLDTTPISREKPFLYLDGADYKVFVPEKRENARGTSWANGTPAGESIPLDQFYVVKEGADAATINAAVEQGLHLLFTPGVYHVDETITIDRPDTVALGIGLATIIPDNGVTGIKVGDVSGVKLAGLLVDAGPVNSETLIEVGPENASADHSANPTSLQDVFVRIGGAGPGKATTSIVVNSDDVIIDHTWVWRADHGEGWGWETNRADYGVRVNGDDVLATGLFVEHFNKYDVEWYGERGRTIFFQNEKAYDAPNQ
;
A
#
# COMPACT_ATOMS: atom_id res chain seq x y z
N ASN A 1 26.70 -14.24 -2.82
CA ASN A 1 25.75 -13.22 -2.34
C ASN A 1 24.74 -12.94 -3.44
N ILE A 2 23.46 -12.82 -3.08
CA ILE A 2 22.37 -12.52 -4.03
C ILE A 2 22.24 -11.00 -4.21
N ASN A 3 21.91 -10.53 -5.41
CA ASN A 3 21.44 -9.17 -5.60
C ASN A 3 20.18 -9.23 -6.47
N ALA A 4 19.02 -9.17 -5.82
CA ALA A 4 17.73 -9.18 -6.50
C ALA A 4 17.35 -7.74 -6.86
N GLN A 5 17.55 -7.36 -8.13
CA GLN A 5 17.10 -6.07 -8.65
C GLN A 5 15.60 -6.15 -8.99
N ILE A 6 14.80 -5.35 -8.31
CA ILE A 6 13.34 -5.42 -8.39
C ILE A 6 12.82 -4.39 -9.39
N GLY A 7 12.29 -4.87 -10.51
CA GLY A 7 11.67 -4.05 -11.55
C GLY A 7 10.21 -3.70 -11.25
N PHE A 8 9.52 -3.18 -12.26
CA PHE A 8 8.08 -2.94 -12.21
C PHE A 8 7.28 -4.22 -12.02
N TYR A 9 6.12 -4.11 -11.37
CA TYR A 9 5.14 -5.18 -11.11
C TYR A 9 5.75 -6.43 -10.49
N THR A 10 6.78 -6.25 -9.65
CA THR A 10 7.49 -7.36 -9.01
C THR A 10 7.36 -7.24 -7.50
N SER A 11 6.78 -8.26 -6.86
CA SER A 11 6.84 -8.45 -5.41
C SER A 11 7.90 -9.49 -5.07
N ILE A 12 8.75 -9.19 -4.09
CA ILE A 12 9.67 -10.17 -3.51
C ILE A 12 9.35 -10.35 -2.03
N ALA A 13 9.21 -11.60 -1.59
CA ALA A 13 8.87 -11.89 -0.20
C ALA A 13 9.47 -13.19 0.32
N GLY A 14 9.68 -13.27 1.63
CA GLY A 14 9.99 -14.51 2.34
C GLY A 14 8.73 -15.25 2.75
N LEU A 15 8.80 -16.57 2.79
CA LEU A 15 7.68 -17.46 3.15
C LEU A 15 7.78 -17.98 4.59
N GLY A 16 8.58 -17.34 5.43
CA GLY A 16 8.60 -17.62 6.87
C GLY A 16 7.45 -16.95 7.61
N LEU A 17 7.24 -17.32 8.87
CA LEU A 17 6.32 -16.53 9.72
C LEU A 17 7.04 -15.28 10.26
N ASN A 18 8.35 -15.36 10.45
CA ASN A 18 9.22 -14.25 10.86
C ASN A 18 10.19 -13.86 9.73
N PRO A 19 10.56 -12.56 9.59
CA PRO A 19 11.54 -12.15 8.59
C PRO A 19 12.88 -12.88 8.71
N ASN A 20 13.24 -13.33 9.92
CA ASN A 20 14.49 -14.05 10.17
C ASN A 20 14.51 -15.47 9.59
N ASP A 21 13.36 -16.05 9.25
CA ASP A 21 13.27 -17.39 8.69
C ASP A 21 13.74 -17.42 7.22
N THR A 22 13.71 -16.28 6.53
CA THR A 22 14.21 -16.13 5.15
C THR A 22 15.30 -15.06 5.09
N THR A 23 16.56 -15.48 5.11
CA THR A 23 17.71 -14.57 5.09
C THR A 23 18.42 -14.58 3.74
N PHE A 24 18.63 -13.40 3.18
CA PHE A 24 19.49 -13.18 2.03
C PHE A 24 20.85 -12.65 2.47
N ASN A 25 21.90 -13.41 2.15
CA ASN A 25 23.26 -12.89 2.16
C ASN A 25 23.48 -12.07 0.89
N GLY A 26 23.09 -10.80 0.95
CA GLY A 26 23.06 -9.87 -0.17
C GLY A 26 21.86 -8.94 -0.10
N ASP A 27 21.39 -8.52 -1.27
CA ASP A 27 20.60 -7.30 -1.41
C ASP A 27 19.28 -7.56 -2.14
N VAL A 28 18.28 -6.75 -1.79
CA VAL A 28 17.02 -6.58 -2.51
C VAL A 28 16.96 -5.13 -2.92
N THR A 29 17.27 -4.87 -4.20
CA THR A 29 17.68 -3.56 -4.67
C THR A 29 16.67 -2.94 -5.63
N VAL A 30 16.41 -1.65 -5.42
CA VAL A 30 15.88 -0.77 -6.48
C VAL A 30 16.88 0.36 -6.67
N ASP A 31 17.19 0.65 -7.93
CA ASP A 31 17.98 1.80 -8.36
C ASP A 31 17.35 2.41 -9.61
N ALA A 32 17.88 3.53 -10.09
CA ALA A 32 17.28 4.32 -11.16
C ALA A 32 18.08 4.33 -12.47
N GLY A 33 18.90 3.31 -12.72
CA GLY A 33 19.73 3.24 -13.93
C GLY A 33 18.96 3.28 -15.25
N TRP A 34 17.70 2.81 -15.26
CA TRP A 34 16.84 2.83 -16.46
C TRP A 34 16.38 4.23 -16.86
N PHE A 35 16.44 5.19 -15.92
CA PHE A 35 16.01 6.57 -16.10
C PHE A 35 17.07 7.56 -15.62
N ASP A 36 18.34 7.29 -15.98
CA ASP A 36 19.49 8.18 -15.77
C ASP A 36 19.67 8.66 -14.31
N GLY A 37 19.37 7.79 -13.34
CA GLY A 37 19.48 8.12 -11.91
C GLY A 37 18.26 8.86 -11.34
N ASN A 38 17.22 9.11 -12.15
CA ASN A 38 15.95 9.65 -11.69
C ASN A 38 15.02 8.53 -11.19
N ALA A 39 14.78 8.48 -9.88
CA ALA A 39 13.93 7.48 -9.26
C ALA A 39 12.44 7.86 -9.26
N THR A 40 12.04 9.02 -9.82
CA THR A 40 10.65 9.51 -9.69
C THR A 40 9.59 8.58 -10.28
N GLN A 41 9.97 7.63 -11.14
CA GLN A 41 9.07 6.64 -11.74
C GLN A 41 9.30 5.20 -11.25
N ASN A 42 10.00 5.00 -10.14
CA ASN A 42 10.22 3.66 -9.56
C ASN A 42 9.01 3.17 -8.75
N PHE A 43 7.91 2.90 -9.46
CA PHE A 43 6.61 2.50 -8.89
C PHE A 43 6.38 0.98 -8.86
N TRP A 44 5.23 0.60 -8.27
CA TRP A 44 4.54 -0.70 -8.38
C TRP A 44 5.43 -1.91 -8.18
N ARG A 45 6.02 -2.02 -6.98
CA ARG A 45 6.85 -3.16 -6.59
C ARG A 45 6.81 -3.33 -5.08
N SER A 46 7.24 -4.44 -4.52
CA SER A 46 7.23 -4.58 -3.06
C SER A 46 8.32 -5.50 -2.55
N ALA A 47 8.71 -5.28 -1.29
CA ALA A 47 9.57 -6.18 -0.52
C ALA A 47 8.92 -6.48 0.83
N GLU A 48 8.79 -7.76 1.16
CA GLU A 48 8.11 -8.19 2.39
C GLU A 48 8.77 -9.38 3.10
N ASN A 49 8.81 -9.36 4.44
CA ASN A 49 9.10 -10.56 5.26
C ASN A 49 10.45 -11.23 4.98
N LEU A 50 11.52 -10.44 4.83
CA LEU A 50 12.89 -10.90 4.56
C LEU A 50 13.89 -10.31 5.54
N THR A 51 14.94 -11.06 5.83
CA THR A 51 16.16 -10.54 6.45
C THR A 51 17.24 -10.35 5.40
N LEU A 52 17.85 -9.17 5.37
CA LEU A 52 18.94 -8.82 4.45
C LEU A 52 20.25 -8.65 5.22
N ASN A 53 21.31 -9.28 4.73
CA ASN A 53 22.71 -9.01 5.08
C ASN A 53 23.38 -8.35 3.85
N PRO A 54 23.23 -7.01 3.68
CA PRO A 54 23.65 -6.33 2.45
C PRO A 54 25.16 -6.45 2.24
N VAL A 55 25.60 -6.67 1.00
CA VAL A 55 27.02 -7.01 0.74
C VAL A 55 28.00 -5.91 1.17
N SER A 56 27.58 -4.65 1.08
CA SER A 56 28.37 -3.47 1.44
C SER A 56 28.07 -2.95 2.85
N GLY A 57 27.17 -3.63 3.58
CA GLY A 57 26.60 -3.14 4.84
C GLY A 57 25.40 -2.20 4.67
N THR A 58 25.02 -1.82 3.44
CA THR A 58 23.84 -0.97 3.16
C THR A 58 23.05 -1.49 1.96
N ASN A 59 21.75 -1.78 2.16
CA ASN A 59 20.83 -2.11 1.07
C ASN A 59 20.32 -0.81 0.40
N ARG A 60 20.04 -0.81 -0.91
CA ARG A 60 19.43 0.34 -1.60
C ARG A 60 17.99 0.04 -2.04
N TRP A 61 17.04 0.86 -1.61
CA TRP A 61 15.64 0.80 -2.02
C TRP A 61 15.20 2.17 -2.58
N ALA A 62 15.75 2.53 -3.75
CA ALA A 62 15.54 3.84 -4.38
C ALA A 62 14.20 3.92 -5.11
N VAL A 63 13.11 4.03 -4.37
CA VAL A 63 11.74 3.97 -4.89
C VAL A 63 11.02 5.32 -4.84
N SER A 64 9.86 5.37 -5.50
CA SER A 64 8.85 6.41 -5.38
C SER A 64 7.56 5.83 -4.74
N GLN A 65 6.38 6.32 -5.12
CA GLN A 65 5.08 5.86 -4.63
C GLN A 65 4.78 4.38 -4.99
N ALA A 66 3.83 3.76 -4.26
CA ALA A 66 3.39 2.36 -4.43
C ALA A 66 4.53 1.32 -4.42
N ALA A 67 5.50 1.52 -3.53
CA ALA A 67 6.66 0.65 -3.39
C ALA A 67 6.93 0.22 -1.94
N PRO A 68 5.98 -0.49 -1.29
CA PRO A 68 6.05 -0.79 0.13
C PRO A 68 7.26 -1.65 0.50
N PHE A 69 7.85 -1.31 1.65
CA PHE A 69 8.90 -2.08 2.31
C PHE A 69 8.38 -2.50 3.70
N ARG A 70 7.81 -3.71 3.79
CA ARG A 70 7.08 -4.18 4.97
C ARG A 70 7.77 -5.36 5.65
N ARG A 71 7.74 -5.40 6.97
CA ARG A 71 8.17 -6.60 7.72
C ARG A 71 9.60 -7.04 7.37
N MET A 72 10.51 -6.08 7.19
CA MET A 72 11.88 -6.36 6.76
C MET A 72 12.85 -6.28 7.94
N HIS A 73 13.91 -7.08 7.91
CA HIS A 73 15.04 -6.96 8.83
C HIS A 73 16.32 -6.67 8.05
N VAL A 74 16.77 -5.43 8.05
CA VAL A 74 18.01 -5.02 7.39
C VAL A 74 19.13 -5.01 8.43
N LYS A 75 20.03 -6.00 8.35
CA LYS A 75 21.24 -6.09 9.21
C LYS A 75 22.34 -5.18 8.69
N GLY A 76 22.05 -3.89 8.66
CA GLY A 76 22.88 -2.86 8.05
C GLY A 76 22.11 -1.53 7.88
N GLY A 77 22.65 -0.64 7.07
CA GLY A 77 21.97 0.59 6.65
C GLY A 77 20.95 0.34 5.53
N LEU A 78 20.07 1.32 5.33
CA LEU A 78 19.12 1.35 4.21
C LEU A 78 19.22 2.70 3.51
N ASN A 79 19.68 2.71 2.26
CA ASN A 79 19.74 3.89 1.41
C ASN A 79 18.46 3.97 0.56
N LEU A 80 17.76 5.10 0.61
CA LEU A 80 16.51 5.31 -0.14
C LEU A 80 16.71 6.16 -1.38
N ALA A 81 17.91 6.66 -1.64
CA ALA A 81 18.23 7.44 -2.84
C ALA A 81 18.86 6.56 -3.93
N PRO A 82 18.63 6.90 -5.21
CA PRO A 82 19.35 6.27 -6.31
C PRO A 82 20.84 6.62 -6.25
N ASP A 83 21.65 5.87 -6.98
CA ASP A 83 23.05 6.25 -7.17
C ASP A 83 23.16 7.67 -7.77
N GLY A 84 23.99 8.52 -7.17
CA GLY A 84 24.13 9.92 -7.58
C GLY A 84 23.12 10.92 -6.99
N TYR A 85 22.18 10.48 -6.14
CA TYR A 85 21.20 11.35 -5.45
C TYR A 85 20.28 12.14 -6.40
N GLY A 86 19.88 11.51 -7.51
CA GLY A 86 18.83 12.04 -8.38
C GLY A 86 17.48 12.18 -7.66
N TRP A 87 16.49 12.74 -8.36
CA TRP A 87 15.16 12.95 -7.80
C TRP A 87 14.51 11.63 -7.38
N ALA A 88 13.81 11.65 -6.25
CA ALA A 88 13.08 10.51 -5.72
C ALA A 88 11.90 11.00 -4.87
N SER A 89 10.74 10.35 -4.98
CA SER A 89 9.47 10.77 -4.36
C SER A 89 8.78 9.61 -3.63
N GLY A 90 9.56 8.89 -2.81
CA GLY A 90 9.05 7.86 -1.93
C GLY A 90 8.31 8.45 -0.73
N GLY A 91 7.94 7.66 0.26
CA GLY A 91 7.99 6.21 0.30
C GLY A 91 7.39 5.70 1.61
N TYR A 92 7.32 4.39 1.75
CA TYR A 92 6.60 3.75 2.84
C TYR A 92 7.39 2.58 3.44
N ILE A 93 7.65 2.64 4.75
CA ILE A 93 8.21 1.53 5.54
C ILE A 93 7.25 1.21 6.69
N ALA A 94 6.95 -0.07 6.89
CA ALA A 94 6.20 -0.52 8.06
C ALA A 94 6.73 -1.83 8.64
N ASP A 95 6.48 -2.05 9.92
CA ASP A 95 6.79 -3.29 10.65
C ASP A 95 8.24 -3.76 10.48
N SER A 96 9.19 -2.84 10.29
CA SER A 96 10.54 -3.18 9.86
C SER A 96 11.59 -2.84 10.90
N LYS A 97 12.67 -3.60 10.92
CA LYS A 97 13.86 -3.35 11.73
C LYS A 97 15.05 -3.06 10.82
N ILE A 98 15.63 -1.88 10.92
CA ILE A 98 16.86 -1.50 10.24
C ILE A 98 17.91 -1.29 11.32
N ASP A 99 18.86 -2.22 11.44
CA ASP A 99 19.87 -2.20 12.51
C ASP A 99 20.78 -0.96 12.43
N GLY A 100 21.03 -0.46 11.21
CA GLY A 100 21.84 0.72 10.94
C GLY A 100 21.02 1.98 10.70
N GLN A 101 21.64 2.95 10.02
CA GLN A 101 21.00 4.20 9.65
C GLN A 101 20.17 4.06 8.37
N VAL A 102 18.97 4.62 8.37
CA VAL A 102 18.22 4.91 7.13
C VAL A 102 18.70 6.24 6.56
N GLY A 103 19.11 6.26 5.30
CA GLY A 103 19.61 7.43 4.59
C GLY A 103 18.68 7.82 3.44
N PRO A 104 17.80 8.82 3.61
CA PRO A 104 16.90 9.28 2.54
C PRO A 104 17.61 10.11 1.46
N TYR A 105 18.60 10.90 1.84
CA TYR A 105 19.34 11.83 0.98
C TYR A 105 18.43 12.75 0.16
N SER A 106 18.24 12.47 -1.14
CA SER A 106 17.43 13.28 -2.06
C SER A 106 15.93 12.98 -2.02
N GLN A 107 15.49 11.97 -1.26
CA GLN A 107 14.07 11.66 -1.09
C GLN A 107 13.31 12.86 -0.54
N GLN A 108 12.29 13.29 -1.28
CA GLN A 108 11.49 14.47 -0.96
C GLN A 108 10.75 14.31 0.37
N GLN A 109 10.09 13.16 0.56
CA GLN A 109 9.33 12.83 1.74
C GLN A 109 9.43 11.33 2.07
N TRP A 110 8.96 10.93 3.24
CA TRP A 110 8.84 9.52 3.61
C TRP A 110 7.89 9.31 4.79
N TYR A 111 7.19 8.17 4.81
CA TYR A 111 6.45 7.69 5.96
C TYR A 111 7.02 6.39 6.49
N THR A 112 7.30 6.35 7.79
CA THR A 112 7.71 5.12 8.50
C THR A 112 6.80 4.90 9.70
N ARG A 113 6.24 3.69 9.85
CA ARG A 113 5.46 3.34 11.05
C ARG A 113 5.87 2.04 11.70
N ASP A 114 5.61 1.94 13.00
CA ASP A 114 5.69 0.69 13.79
C ASP A 114 6.97 -0.12 13.54
N SER A 115 8.09 0.60 13.55
CA SER A 115 9.38 0.10 13.08
C SER A 115 10.48 0.44 14.09
N SER A 116 11.68 -0.08 13.86
CA SER A 116 12.87 0.24 14.64
C SER A 116 14.02 0.57 13.70
N VAL A 117 14.66 1.72 13.91
CA VAL A 117 15.82 2.17 13.11
C VAL A 117 17.00 2.47 14.03
N GLY A 118 18.22 2.12 13.62
CA GLY A 118 19.44 2.52 14.34
C GLY A 118 19.70 4.03 14.28
N GLY A 119 19.15 4.70 13.27
CA GLY A 119 19.11 6.15 13.15
C GLY A 119 18.51 6.61 11.82
N TRP A 120 18.31 7.91 11.68
CA TRP A 120 17.75 8.54 10.47
C TRP A 120 18.62 9.71 10.01
N GLY A 121 19.05 9.67 8.75
CA GLY A 121 20.13 10.54 8.25
C GLY A 121 19.77 12.00 8.00
N ASN A 122 18.64 12.27 7.34
CA ASN A 122 18.21 13.63 6.97
C ASN A 122 16.71 13.68 6.65
N GLY A 123 16.15 14.89 6.54
CA GLY A 123 14.83 15.16 5.96
C GLY A 123 14.90 16.26 4.92
N VAL A 124 14.11 16.16 3.85
CA VAL A 124 14.07 17.16 2.77
C VAL A 124 12.84 18.04 2.90
N TRP A 125 11.63 17.50 2.71
CA TRP A 125 10.38 18.27 2.85
C TRP A 125 9.48 17.74 3.96
N ASN A 126 9.28 16.43 4.06
CA ASN A 126 8.37 15.83 5.05
C ASN A 126 8.78 14.39 5.40
N MET A 127 9.50 14.19 6.51
CA MET A 127 9.72 12.83 7.04
C MET A 127 8.85 12.61 8.27
N THR A 128 7.85 11.74 8.14
CA THR A 128 6.89 11.45 9.20
C THR A 128 7.11 10.07 9.80
N PHE A 129 7.02 10.00 11.12
CA PHE A 129 7.19 8.77 11.91
C PHE A 129 6.01 8.61 12.88
N SER A 130 5.47 7.40 13.00
CA SER A 130 4.55 7.04 14.09
C SER A 130 4.89 5.66 14.65
N GLY A 131 5.09 5.54 15.96
CA GLY A 131 5.44 4.23 16.54
C GLY A 131 6.84 3.75 16.16
N VAL A 132 7.77 4.65 15.83
CA VAL A 132 9.11 4.27 15.38
C VAL A 132 10.14 4.40 16.49
N GLU A 133 10.73 3.29 16.88
CA GLU A 133 11.88 3.26 17.78
C GLU A 133 13.12 3.78 17.05
N GLY A 134 13.86 4.70 17.67
CA GLY A 134 15.06 5.32 17.08
C GLY A 134 14.77 6.42 16.05
N ALA A 135 13.50 6.76 15.81
CA ALA A 135 13.16 7.95 15.02
C ALA A 135 13.72 9.24 15.67
N PRO A 136 14.07 10.26 14.87
CA PRO A 136 14.47 11.55 15.40
C PRO A 136 13.30 12.19 16.17
N ALA A 137 13.62 12.96 17.20
CA ALA A 137 12.60 13.73 17.92
C ALA A 137 11.89 14.71 16.97
N ASN A 138 10.62 14.99 17.23
CA ASN A 138 9.84 15.95 16.45
C ASN A 138 10.55 17.31 16.42
N SER A 139 10.82 17.83 15.22
CA SER A 139 11.62 19.06 15.03
C SER A 139 11.13 19.96 13.91
N PHE A 140 9.97 19.65 13.30
CA PHE A 140 9.36 20.53 12.32
C PHE A 140 9.25 21.97 12.87
N PRO A 141 9.67 23.01 12.13
CA PRO A 141 9.93 23.00 10.67
C PRO A 141 11.32 22.55 10.22
N GLU A 142 12.38 22.64 11.03
CA GLU A 142 13.76 22.41 10.57
C GLU A 142 14.60 21.63 11.61
N PRO A 143 15.08 20.40 11.29
CA PRO A 143 14.71 19.62 10.10
C PRO A 143 13.23 19.21 10.11
N PRO A 144 12.61 18.94 8.94
CA PRO A 144 11.17 18.71 8.82
C PRO A 144 10.77 17.29 9.24
N TYR A 145 10.96 16.99 10.52
CA TYR A 145 10.56 15.74 11.16
C TYR A 145 9.26 15.90 11.93
N THR A 146 8.26 15.11 11.56
CA THR A 146 7.03 14.92 12.32
C THR A 146 7.08 13.56 12.99
N THR A 147 7.16 13.54 14.33
CA THR A 147 7.37 12.28 15.07
C THR A 147 6.30 12.10 16.13
N LEU A 148 5.52 11.03 15.98
CA LEU A 148 4.53 10.56 16.94
C LEU A 148 5.07 9.33 17.66
N ASP A 149 4.87 9.27 18.98
CA ASP A 149 5.38 8.17 19.79
C ASP A 149 4.77 6.82 19.41
N THR A 150 3.50 6.83 19.01
CA THR A 150 2.72 5.65 18.62
C THR A 150 1.94 5.89 17.34
N THR A 151 1.62 4.81 16.63
CA THR A 151 0.53 4.79 15.64
C THR A 151 -0.77 4.49 16.39
N PRO A 152 -1.82 5.34 16.31
CA PRO A 152 -3.01 5.17 17.14
C PRO A 152 -3.69 3.81 17.00
N ILE A 153 -3.85 3.35 15.77
CA ILE A 153 -4.36 2.04 15.41
C ILE A 153 -3.59 1.57 14.18
N SER A 154 -3.09 0.35 14.20
CA SER A 154 -2.53 -0.30 13.01
C SER A 154 -2.86 -1.79 13.03
N ARG A 155 -2.90 -2.41 11.85
CA ARG A 155 -2.97 -3.86 11.68
C ARG A 155 -1.98 -4.20 10.59
N GLU A 156 -1.06 -5.12 10.84
CA GLU A 156 -0.10 -5.48 9.81
C GLU A 156 -0.78 -6.23 8.66
N LYS A 157 -0.27 -6.02 7.44
CA LYS A 157 -0.84 -6.58 6.22
C LYS A 157 -0.85 -8.12 6.29
N PRO A 158 -1.92 -8.80 5.87
CA PRO A 158 -1.87 -10.25 5.67
C PRO A 158 -0.78 -10.65 4.66
N PHE A 159 -0.13 -11.79 4.89
CA PHE A 159 0.92 -12.29 4.01
C PHE A 159 0.92 -13.81 3.90
N LEU A 160 1.34 -14.31 2.74
CA LEU A 160 1.51 -15.73 2.47
C LEU A 160 2.78 -16.25 3.14
N TYR A 161 2.72 -17.42 3.77
CA TYR A 161 3.86 -18.11 4.34
C TYR A 161 3.70 -19.64 4.24
N LEU A 162 4.77 -20.37 4.54
CA LEU A 162 4.81 -21.83 4.62
C LEU A 162 4.84 -22.29 6.08
N ASP A 163 3.91 -23.15 6.45
CA ASP A 163 3.97 -23.96 7.66
C ASP A 163 4.40 -25.38 7.27
N GLY A 164 5.71 -25.64 7.34
CA GLY A 164 6.31 -26.82 6.74
C GLY A 164 6.20 -26.78 5.21
N ALA A 165 5.31 -27.60 4.64
CA ALA A 165 5.03 -27.65 3.20
C ALA A 165 3.69 -27.00 2.81
N ASP A 166 2.87 -26.64 3.80
CA ASP A 166 1.52 -26.14 3.57
C ASP A 166 1.53 -24.62 3.45
N TYR A 167 0.93 -24.09 2.39
CA TYR A 167 0.71 -22.67 2.24
C TYR A 167 -0.40 -22.19 3.17
N LYS A 168 -0.15 -21.09 3.86
CA LYS A 168 -1.11 -20.40 4.71
C LYS A 168 -0.99 -18.89 4.53
N VAL A 169 -2.05 -18.16 4.85
CA VAL A 169 -2.01 -16.71 4.99
C VAL A 169 -2.06 -16.37 6.46
N PHE A 170 -1.04 -15.68 6.96
CA PHE A 170 -1.07 -15.11 8.30
C PHE A 170 -1.84 -13.79 8.27
N VAL A 171 -2.78 -13.63 9.20
CA VAL A 171 -3.63 -12.45 9.37
C VAL A 171 -3.31 -11.83 10.73
N PRO A 172 -2.44 -10.81 10.78
CA PRO A 172 -2.05 -10.16 12.03
C PRO A 172 -3.23 -9.52 12.76
N GLU A 173 -3.21 -9.57 14.09
CA GLU A 173 -4.19 -8.88 14.93
C GLU A 173 -3.98 -7.36 14.90
N LYS A 174 -5.07 -6.60 15.12
CA LYS A 174 -5.04 -5.14 15.30
C LYS A 174 -4.20 -4.79 16.54
N ARG A 175 -3.36 -3.76 16.43
CA ARG A 175 -2.63 -3.14 17.53
C ARG A 175 -3.13 -1.71 17.75
N GLU A 176 -3.30 -1.35 19.01
CA GLU A 176 -3.61 0.02 19.42
C GLU A 176 -2.37 0.65 20.04
N ASN A 177 -2.14 1.94 19.76
CA ASN A 177 -0.96 2.66 20.18
C ASN A 177 0.34 1.90 19.84
N ALA A 178 0.40 1.38 18.62
CA ALA A 178 1.50 0.55 18.16
C ALA A 178 2.82 1.33 18.17
N ARG A 179 3.88 0.63 18.59
CA ARG A 179 5.26 1.09 18.57
C ARG A 179 6.18 -0.10 18.37
N GLY A 180 7.17 0.05 17.49
CA GLY A 180 8.09 -1.02 17.12
C GLY A 180 7.42 -2.15 16.34
N THR A 181 8.24 -3.11 15.93
CA THR A 181 7.81 -4.23 15.09
C THR A 181 6.89 -5.21 15.84
N SER A 182 5.98 -5.85 15.11
CA SER A 182 5.11 -6.92 15.59
C SER A 182 5.85 -8.23 15.91
N TRP A 183 7.05 -8.44 15.34
CA TRP A 183 7.68 -9.77 15.25
C TRP A 183 9.03 -9.91 15.98
N ALA A 184 9.66 -8.81 16.43
CA ALA A 184 10.97 -8.90 17.09
C ALA A 184 10.91 -9.61 18.45
N ASN A 185 9.77 -9.53 19.15
CA ASN A 185 9.59 -10.09 20.49
C ASN A 185 8.88 -11.45 20.50
N GLY A 186 8.85 -12.14 19.36
CA GLY A 186 8.24 -13.46 19.21
C GLY A 186 7.21 -13.51 18.09
N THR A 187 6.38 -14.55 18.11
CA THR A 187 5.29 -14.71 17.14
C THR A 187 4.25 -13.61 17.35
N PRO A 188 3.95 -12.79 16.32
CA PRO A 188 2.89 -11.80 16.43
C PRO A 188 1.55 -12.49 16.71
N ALA A 189 0.64 -11.80 17.42
CA ALA A 189 -0.73 -12.26 17.56
C ALA A 189 -1.46 -12.16 16.20
N GLY A 190 -2.31 -13.13 15.91
CA GLY A 190 -3.01 -13.26 14.64
C GLY A 190 -3.44 -14.70 14.36
N GLU A 191 -4.11 -14.89 13.23
CA GLU A 191 -4.62 -16.19 12.78
C GLU A 191 -3.88 -16.66 11.53
N SER A 192 -3.75 -17.98 11.35
CA SER A 192 -3.24 -18.58 10.11
C SER A 192 -4.35 -19.31 9.38
N ILE A 193 -4.76 -18.78 8.24
CA ILE A 193 -5.80 -19.37 7.41
C ILE A 193 -5.13 -20.26 6.36
N PRO A 194 -5.47 -21.56 6.29
CA PRO A 194 -4.90 -22.45 5.29
C PRO A 194 -5.34 -22.06 3.87
N LEU A 195 -4.47 -22.27 2.88
CA LEU A 195 -4.73 -21.84 1.50
C LEU A 195 -5.95 -22.54 0.87
N ASP A 196 -6.36 -23.70 1.36
CA ASP A 196 -7.57 -24.40 0.91
C ASP A 196 -8.89 -23.68 1.28
N GLN A 197 -8.83 -22.66 2.15
CA GLN A 197 -9.93 -21.73 2.42
C GLN A 197 -9.88 -20.46 1.55
N PHE A 198 -9.01 -20.42 0.54
CA PHE A 198 -8.94 -19.33 -0.45
C PHE A 198 -9.35 -19.82 -1.83
N TYR A 199 -10.13 -19.00 -2.53
CA TYR A 199 -10.19 -19.07 -3.98
C TYR A 199 -8.94 -18.42 -4.57
N VAL A 200 -8.16 -19.22 -5.29
CA VAL A 200 -6.93 -18.77 -5.95
C VAL A 200 -7.30 -18.21 -7.32
N VAL A 201 -7.44 -16.88 -7.40
CA VAL A 201 -7.82 -16.16 -8.62
C VAL A 201 -6.66 -16.21 -9.62
N LYS A 202 -6.95 -16.68 -10.83
CA LYS A 202 -6.02 -16.82 -11.96
C LYS A 202 -6.66 -16.26 -13.22
N GLU A 203 -5.85 -16.09 -14.25
CA GLU A 203 -6.33 -15.67 -15.57
C GLU A 203 -7.52 -16.54 -16.01
N GLY A 204 -8.58 -15.89 -16.48
CA GLY A 204 -9.84 -16.53 -16.89
C GLY A 204 -10.93 -16.60 -15.80
N ALA A 205 -10.64 -16.24 -14.56
CA ALA A 205 -11.69 -16.04 -13.55
C ALA A 205 -12.50 -14.77 -13.84
N ASP A 206 -13.83 -14.89 -13.87
CA ASP A 206 -14.75 -13.75 -13.97
C ASP A 206 -15.21 -13.28 -12.58
N ALA A 207 -15.83 -12.10 -12.53
CA ALA A 207 -16.31 -11.54 -11.27
C ALA A 207 -17.42 -12.40 -10.63
N ALA A 208 -18.26 -13.07 -11.43
CA ALA A 208 -19.31 -13.96 -10.92
C ALA A 208 -18.71 -15.13 -10.12
N THR A 209 -17.64 -15.73 -10.63
CA THR A 209 -16.92 -16.81 -9.94
C THR A 209 -16.23 -16.30 -8.67
N ILE A 210 -15.65 -15.11 -8.71
CA ILE A 210 -15.02 -14.47 -7.54
C ILE A 210 -16.07 -14.20 -6.45
N ASN A 211 -17.21 -13.63 -6.83
CA ASN A 211 -18.32 -13.31 -5.93
C ASN A 211 -18.89 -14.59 -5.31
N ALA A 212 -19.16 -15.62 -6.12
CA ALA A 212 -19.64 -16.91 -5.65
C ALA A 212 -18.68 -17.58 -4.65
N ALA A 213 -17.37 -17.41 -4.81
CA ALA A 213 -16.38 -17.91 -3.85
C ALA A 213 -16.52 -17.21 -2.49
N VAL A 214 -16.73 -15.89 -2.47
CA VAL A 214 -16.97 -15.14 -1.22
C VAL A 214 -18.29 -15.58 -0.57
N GLU A 215 -19.36 -15.75 -1.35
CA GLU A 215 -20.64 -16.25 -0.84
C GLU A 215 -20.53 -17.67 -0.25
N GLN A 216 -19.67 -18.51 -0.82
CA GLN A 216 -19.39 -19.87 -0.35
C GLN A 216 -18.47 -19.90 0.89
N GLY A 217 -17.99 -18.75 1.36
CA GLY A 217 -17.16 -18.65 2.56
C GLY A 217 -15.65 -18.66 2.30
N LEU A 218 -15.19 -18.64 1.05
CA LEU A 218 -13.76 -18.59 0.73
C LEU A 218 -13.21 -17.17 0.79
N HIS A 219 -11.96 -17.04 1.19
CA HIS A 219 -11.15 -15.83 1.01
C HIS A 219 -10.66 -15.72 -0.44
N LEU A 220 -10.02 -14.61 -0.81
CA LEU A 220 -9.50 -14.39 -2.16
C LEU A 220 -7.99 -14.22 -2.14
N LEU A 221 -7.29 -15.02 -2.95
CA LEU A 221 -5.87 -14.82 -3.25
C LEU A 221 -5.71 -14.56 -4.74
N PHE A 222 -5.43 -13.31 -5.10
CA PHE A 222 -5.12 -12.92 -6.47
C PHE A 222 -3.66 -13.20 -6.78
N THR A 223 -3.43 -14.14 -7.70
CA THR A 223 -2.08 -14.41 -8.22
C THR A 223 -1.59 -13.23 -9.08
N PRO A 224 -0.30 -13.18 -9.47
CA PRO A 224 0.17 -12.10 -10.33
C PRO A 224 -0.53 -12.16 -11.70
N GLY A 225 -1.22 -11.08 -12.08
CA GLY A 225 -2.01 -11.02 -13.31
C GLY A 225 -2.79 -9.71 -13.43
N VAL A 226 -3.39 -9.51 -14.60
CA VAL A 226 -4.32 -8.40 -14.89
C VAL A 226 -5.69 -9.01 -15.18
N TYR A 227 -6.68 -8.65 -14.38
CA TYR A 227 -8.01 -9.24 -14.34
C TYR A 227 -9.05 -8.23 -14.79
N HIS A 228 -9.67 -8.49 -15.94
CA HIS A 228 -10.82 -7.72 -16.39
C HIS A 228 -12.09 -8.23 -15.74
N VAL A 229 -12.94 -7.32 -15.25
CA VAL A 229 -14.24 -7.65 -14.63
C VAL A 229 -15.34 -6.81 -15.24
N ASP A 230 -16.42 -7.44 -15.68
CA ASP A 230 -17.58 -6.80 -16.30
C ASP A 230 -18.74 -6.57 -15.32
N GLU A 231 -18.59 -7.05 -14.09
CA GLU A 231 -19.43 -6.74 -12.93
C GLU A 231 -18.56 -6.51 -11.69
N THR A 232 -19.16 -5.92 -10.66
CA THR A 232 -18.47 -5.57 -9.42
C THR A 232 -18.08 -6.80 -8.60
N ILE A 233 -16.81 -6.86 -8.16
CA ILE A 233 -16.38 -7.79 -7.11
C ILE A 233 -16.95 -7.31 -5.77
N THR A 234 -17.85 -8.08 -5.18
CA THR A 234 -18.56 -7.75 -3.94
C THR A 234 -18.03 -8.61 -2.79
N ILE A 235 -17.58 -7.95 -1.72
CA ILE A 235 -17.10 -8.59 -0.50
C ILE A 235 -18.02 -8.19 0.66
N ASP A 236 -19.05 -9.00 0.91
CA ASP A 236 -20.08 -8.77 1.93
C ASP A 236 -20.08 -9.87 3.01
N ARG A 237 -18.91 -10.47 3.25
CA ARG A 237 -18.70 -11.45 4.32
C ARG A 237 -17.67 -10.90 5.31
N PRO A 238 -18.01 -10.83 6.62
CA PRO A 238 -17.06 -10.41 7.65
C PRO A 238 -15.74 -11.18 7.58
N ASP A 239 -14.65 -10.51 7.97
CA ASP A 239 -13.30 -11.08 8.04
C ASP A 239 -12.71 -11.59 6.72
N THR A 240 -13.34 -11.32 5.58
CA THR A 240 -12.80 -11.73 4.29
C THR A 240 -11.46 -11.07 4.00
N VAL A 241 -10.42 -11.88 3.80
CA VAL A 241 -9.13 -11.47 3.23
C VAL A 241 -9.19 -11.53 1.71
N ALA A 242 -8.86 -10.42 1.05
CA ALA A 242 -8.58 -10.35 -0.38
C ALA A 242 -7.14 -9.87 -0.58
N LEU A 243 -6.24 -10.83 -0.79
CA LEU A 243 -4.80 -10.61 -0.88
C LEU A 243 -4.34 -10.73 -2.33
N GLY A 244 -3.68 -9.71 -2.86
CA GLY A 244 -2.93 -9.75 -4.11
C GLY A 244 -1.45 -9.99 -3.87
N ILE A 245 -0.83 -10.77 -4.77
CA ILE A 245 0.62 -10.93 -4.87
C ILE A 245 1.09 -10.51 -6.26
N GLY A 246 2.33 -10.01 -6.37
CA GLY A 246 2.90 -9.58 -7.65
C GLY A 246 2.16 -8.42 -8.32
N LEU A 247 1.60 -7.50 -7.52
CA LEU A 247 0.83 -6.34 -8.01
C LEU A 247 -0.37 -6.79 -8.88
N ALA A 248 -1.12 -7.78 -8.38
CA ALA A 248 -2.37 -8.23 -8.99
C ALA A 248 -3.27 -7.04 -9.31
N THR A 249 -3.67 -6.93 -10.57
CA THR A 249 -4.35 -5.74 -11.11
C THR A 249 -5.78 -6.09 -11.52
N ILE A 250 -6.76 -5.29 -11.12
CA ILE A 250 -8.16 -5.43 -11.51
C ILE A 250 -8.54 -4.24 -12.40
N ILE A 251 -9.12 -4.52 -13.56
CA ILE A 251 -9.64 -3.51 -14.50
C ILE A 251 -11.15 -3.67 -14.61
N PRO A 252 -11.96 -2.72 -14.11
CA PRO A 252 -13.39 -2.73 -14.35
C PRO A 252 -13.70 -2.32 -15.78
N ASP A 253 -14.38 -3.22 -16.49
CA ASP A 253 -14.92 -2.98 -17.82
C ASP A 253 -16.30 -2.30 -17.72
N ASN A 254 -16.76 -1.72 -18.83
CA ASN A 254 -18.13 -1.17 -18.97
C ASN A 254 -18.53 -0.09 -17.94
N GLY A 255 -17.57 0.49 -17.21
CA GLY A 255 -17.82 1.54 -16.22
C GLY A 255 -18.40 1.03 -14.89
N VAL A 256 -18.23 -0.27 -14.58
CA VAL A 256 -18.65 -0.81 -13.28
C VAL A 256 -17.71 -0.38 -12.15
N THR A 257 -18.17 -0.42 -10.91
CA THR A 257 -17.25 -0.35 -9.76
C THR A 257 -16.41 -1.63 -9.72
N GLY A 258 -15.09 -1.50 -9.59
CA GLY A 258 -14.19 -2.65 -9.53
C GLY A 258 -14.40 -3.51 -8.28
N ILE A 259 -14.37 -2.88 -7.11
CA ILE A 259 -14.55 -3.56 -5.81
C ILE A 259 -15.56 -2.81 -4.95
N LYS A 260 -16.52 -3.53 -4.38
CA LYS A 260 -17.38 -3.04 -3.29
C LYS A 260 -17.26 -3.93 -2.05
N VAL A 261 -17.02 -3.31 -0.91
CA VAL A 261 -17.09 -3.96 0.40
C VAL A 261 -18.43 -3.59 1.04
N GLY A 262 -19.14 -4.56 1.61
CA GLY A 262 -20.37 -4.30 2.36
C GLY A 262 -20.12 -3.62 3.71
N ASP A 263 -21.19 -3.35 4.47
CA ASP A 263 -21.09 -2.77 5.82
C ASP A 263 -20.77 -3.86 6.87
N VAL A 264 -19.62 -4.52 6.67
CA VAL A 264 -19.18 -5.69 7.44
C VAL A 264 -17.81 -5.48 8.07
N SER A 265 -17.63 -6.03 9.27
CA SER A 265 -16.38 -5.92 10.02
C SER A 265 -15.24 -6.71 9.39
N GLY A 266 -14.03 -6.19 9.53
CA GLY A 266 -12.81 -6.97 9.41
C GLY A 266 -12.38 -7.37 8.00
N VAL A 267 -12.94 -6.81 6.94
CA VAL A 267 -12.45 -7.10 5.58
C VAL A 267 -11.02 -6.57 5.43
N LYS A 268 -10.13 -7.35 4.81
CA LYS A 268 -8.74 -6.96 4.54
C LYS A 268 -8.48 -6.96 3.03
N LEU A 269 -8.49 -5.78 2.41
CA LEU A 269 -8.02 -5.59 1.03
C LEU A 269 -6.53 -5.30 1.06
N ALA A 270 -5.72 -6.15 0.42
CA ALA A 270 -4.27 -6.07 0.53
C ALA A 270 -3.55 -6.33 -0.80
N GLY A 271 -2.64 -5.45 -1.22
CA GLY A 271 -1.72 -5.70 -2.34
C GLY A 271 -2.38 -5.75 -3.72
N LEU A 272 -3.38 -4.90 -3.96
CA LEU A 272 -4.16 -4.84 -5.20
C LEU A 272 -3.92 -3.51 -5.92
N LEU A 273 -3.79 -3.55 -7.24
CA LEU A 273 -3.91 -2.37 -8.10
C LEU A 273 -5.29 -2.39 -8.77
N VAL A 274 -6.06 -1.31 -8.64
CA VAL A 274 -7.29 -1.11 -9.43
C VAL A 274 -7.00 -0.09 -10.52
N ASP A 275 -7.01 -0.54 -11.77
CA ASP A 275 -6.63 0.26 -12.93
C ASP A 275 -7.88 0.58 -13.77
N ALA A 276 -8.19 1.85 -13.95
CA ALA A 276 -9.46 2.27 -14.53
C ALA A 276 -9.57 1.86 -16.01
N GLY A 277 -10.71 1.25 -16.37
CA GLY A 277 -11.06 1.00 -17.77
C GLY A 277 -11.34 2.29 -18.56
N PRO A 278 -11.41 2.20 -19.90
CA PRO A 278 -11.62 3.37 -20.77
C PRO A 278 -13.03 3.98 -20.64
N VAL A 279 -14.01 3.19 -20.20
CA VAL A 279 -15.36 3.66 -19.88
C VAL A 279 -15.37 4.18 -18.45
N ASN A 280 -15.89 5.39 -18.24
CA ASN A 280 -15.89 6.03 -16.94
C ASN A 280 -16.65 5.21 -15.91
N SER A 281 -15.96 4.78 -14.85
CA SER A 281 -16.59 4.20 -13.65
C SER A 281 -17.03 5.31 -12.71
N GLU A 282 -18.21 5.20 -12.09
CA GLU A 282 -18.62 6.20 -11.09
C GLU A 282 -17.69 6.16 -9.87
N THR A 283 -17.42 4.95 -9.37
CA THR A 283 -16.43 4.65 -8.33
C THR A 283 -15.54 3.50 -8.79
N LEU A 284 -14.27 3.42 -8.37
CA LEU A 284 -13.44 2.23 -8.61
C LEU A 284 -13.45 1.30 -7.40
N ILE A 285 -13.39 1.86 -6.19
CA ILE A 285 -13.47 1.14 -4.92
C ILE A 285 -14.49 1.84 -4.01
N GLU A 286 -15.40 1.06 -3.42
CA GLU A 286 -16.34 1.53 -2.40
C GLU A 286 -16.21 0.65 -1.15
N VAL A 287 -16.02 1.27 0.02
CA VAL A 287 -15.90 0.58 1.30
C VAL A 287 -17.10 0.95 2.17
N GLY A 288 -18.04 0.02 2.30
CA GLY A 288 -19.36 0.27 2.88
C GLY A 288 -20.30 0.91 1.86
N PRO A 289 -21.61 0.61 1.91
CA PRO A 289 -22.61 1.29 1.09
C PRO A 289 -22.79 2.75 1.53
N GLU A 290 -23.37 3.57 0.65
CA GLU A 290 -23.79 4.93 1.03
C GLU A 290 -24.70 4.91 2.27
N ASN A 291 -24.45 5.82 3.22
CA ASN A 291 -25.11 5.88 4.54
C ASN A 291 -24.81 4.67 5.46
N ALA A 292 -23.70 3.96 5.24
CA ALA A 292 -23.11 3.08 6.26
C ALA A 292 -23.03 3.80 7.62
N SER A 293 -23.32 3.06 8.69
CA SER A 293 -23.40 3.63 10.05
C SER A 293 -23.09 2.61 11.14
N ALA A 294 -22.62 1.41 10.76
CA ALA A 294 -22.16 0.43 11.71
C ALA A 294 -20.79 0.82 12.27
N ASP A 295 -20.65 0.72 13.59
CA ASP A 295 -19.36 0.85 14.29
C ASP A 295 -18.54 -0.43 14.08
N HIS A 296 -17.33 -0.27 13.57
CA HIS A 296 -16.39 -1.35 13.29
C HIS A 296 -15.10 -1.24 14.12
N SER A 297 -15.04 -0.36 15.12
CA SER A 297 -13.83 -0.03 15.90
C SER A 297 -13.08 -1.24 16.48
N ALA A 298 -13.80 -2.30 16.87
CA ALA A 298 -13.19 -3.53 17.39
C ALA A 298 -12.46 -4.34 16.30
N ASN A 299 -12.99 -4.38 15.08
CA ASN A 299 -12.44 -5.13 13.95
C ASN A 299 -12.71 -4.37 12.64
N PRO A 300 -11.96 -3.28 12.39
CA PRO A 300 -12.23 -2.42 11.25
C PRO A 300 -11.87 -3.10 9.94
N THR A 301 -12.49 -2.67 8.85
CA THR A 301 -12.03 -2.99 7.49
C THR A 301 -10.74 -2.22 7.19
N SER A 302 -9.80 -2.82 6.43
CA SER A 302 -8.54 -2.17 6.07
C SER A 302 -8.17 -2.30 4.60
N LEU A 303 -7.58 -1.22 4.06
CA LEU A 303 -6.99 -1.13 2.73
C LEU A 303 -5.47 -0.97 2.90
N GLN A 304 -4.69 -1.94 2.42
CA GLN A 304 -3.24 -1.98 2.64
C GLN A 304 -2.48 -2.28 1.35
N ASP A 305 -1.62 -1.37 0.91
CA ASP A 305 -0.99 -1.49 -0.41
C ASP A 305 -2.05 -1.66 -1.53
N VAL A 306 -3.17 -0.95 -1.37
CA VAL A 306 -4.22 -0.85 -2.38
C VAL A 306 -3.95 0.41 -3.18
N PHE A 307 -3.71 0.24 -4.48
CA PHE A 307 -3.32 1.31 -5.37
C PHE A 307 -4.40 1.52 -6.42
N VAL A 308 -4.52 2.76 -6.92
CA VAL A 308 -5.42 3.09 -8.01
C VAL A 308 -4.67 3.82 -9.11
N ARG A 309 -4.91 3.43 -10.35
CA ARG A 309 -4.39 4.11 -11.54
C ARG A 309 -5.53 4.54 -12.46
N ILE A 310 -5.44 5.76 -12.99
CA ILE A 310 -6.36 6.29 -14.01
C ILE A 310 -5.56 6.79 -15.21
N GLY A 311 -5.45 5.94 -16.23
CA GLY A 311 -4.65 6.19 -17.44
C GLY A 311 -3.20 5.72 -17.34
N GLY A 312 -2.36 6.09 -18.31
CA GLY A 312 -0.93 5.77 -18.35
C GLY A 312 -0.58 4.48 -19.10
N ALA A 313 -1.50 3.51 -19.15
CA ALA A 313 -1.42 2.29 -19.96
C ALA A 313 -2.50 2.24 -21.06
N GLY A 314 -2.95 3.41 -21.52
CA GLY A 314 -4.17 3.61 -22.29
C GLY A 314 -5.11 4.58 -21.57
N PRO A 315 -6.21 5.02 -22.21
CA PRO A 315 -7.18 5.89 -21.55
C PRO A 315 -7.91 5.12 -20.44
N GLY A 316 -8.03 5.73 -19.27
CA GLY A 316 -8.83 5.22 -18.15
C GLY A 316 -9.58 6.38 -17.50
N LYS A 317 -10.81 6.16 -17.00
CA LYS A 317 -11.62 7.22 -16.37
C LYS A 317 -12.38 6.73 -15.16
N ALA A 318 -12.47 7.59 -14.15
CA ALA A 318 -13.36 7.40 -13.02
C ALA A 318 -13.84 8.74 -12.47
N THR A 319 -15.08 8.83 -11.99
CA THR A 319 -15.57 10.06 -11.35
C THR A 319 -14.90 10.25 -9.99
N THR A 320 -15.00 9.25 -9.12
CA THR A 320 -14.32 9.17 -7.81
C THR A 320 -13.52 7.87 -7.75
N SER A 321 -12.28 7.88 -7.26
CA SER A 321 -11.49 6.65 -7.26
C SER A 321 -11.83 5.74 -6.08
N ILE A 322 -11.73 6.25 -4.86
CA ILE A 322 -12.07 5.50 -3.63
C ILE A 322 -13.11 6.27 -2.84
N VAL A 323 -14.19 5.59 -2.44
CA VAL A 323 -15.18 6.09 -1.49
C VAL A 323 -15.14 5.21 -0.23
N VAL A 324 -14.96 5.84 0.93
CA VAL A 324 -14.95 5.17 2.23
C VAL A 324 -16.16 5.64 3.02
N ASN A 325 -17.21 4.82 3.06
CA ASN A 325 -18.45 5.08 3.77
C ASN A 325 -18.47 4.45 5.16
N SER A 326 -17.94 3.23 5.33
CA SER A 326 -17.92 2.59 6.65
C SER A 326 -17.03 3.33 7.64
N ASP A 327 -17.47 3.35 8.90
CA ASP A 327 -16.74 3.92 10.02
C ASP A 327 -15.49 3.07 10.36
N ASP A 328 -14.53 3.68 11.06
CA ASP A 328 -13.31 3.06 11.61
C ASP A 328 -12.32 2.48 10.58
N VAL A 329 -12.58 2.62 9.28
CA VAL A 329 -11.73 2.05 8.23
C VAL A 329 -10.27 2.50 8.38
N ILE A 330 -9.35 1.56 8.23
CA ILE A 330 -7.90 1.82 8.22
C ILE A 330 -7.41 1.83 6.77
N ILE A 331 -6.95 2.98 6.30
CA ILE A 331 -6.21 3.13 5.04
C ILE A 331 -4.72 3.17 5.40
N ASP A 332 -3.99 2.09 5.14
CA ASP A 332 -2.58 1.95 5.53
C ASP A 332 -1.70 1.67 4.31
N HIS A 333 -1.14 2.75 3.76
CA HIS A 333 -0.50 2.84 2.45
C HIS A 333 -1.47 2.68 1.27
N THR A 334 -1.83 3.81 0.66
CA THR A 334 -2.49 3.85 -0.64
C THR A 334 -1.82 4.89 -1.51
N TRP A 335 -1.79 4.61 -2.82
CA TRP A 335 -1.47 5.59 -3.84
C TRP A 335 -2.61 5.61 -4.85
N VAL A 336 -3.29 6.76 -4.94
CA VAL A 336 -4.41 6.97 -5.84
C VAL A 336 -3.98 8.01 -6.86
N TRP A 337 -3.72 7.57 -8.09
CA TRP A 337 -2.97 8.35 -9.07
C TRP A 337 -3.72 8.48 -10.39
N ARG A 338 -4.10 9.71 -10.73
CA ARG A 338 -4.47 10.07 -12.09
C ARG A 338 -3.19 10.28 -12.89
N ALA A 339 -3.03 9.55 -14.00
CA ALA A 339 -1.77 9.55 -14.73
C ALA A 339 -1.34 10.94 -15.24
N ASP A 340 -0.10 11.32 -14.97
CA ASP A 340 0.57 12.52 -15.50
C ASP A 340 1.53 12.21 -16.67
N HIS A 341 1.75 10.92 -16.97
CA HIS A 341 2.60 10.43 -18.06
C HIS A 341 2.14 9.05 -18.57
N GLY A 342 2.83 8.54 -19.60
CA GLY A 342 2.47 7.29 -20.29
C GLY A 342 1.54 7.50 -21.47
N GLU A 343 0.79 6.47 -21.86
CA GLU A 343 -0.23 6.57 -22.91
C GLU A 343 -1.61 6.90 -22.32
N GLY A 344 -2.42 7.67 -23.05
CA GLY A 344 -3.81 7.92 -22.68
C GLY A 344 -4.04 8.89 -21.52
N TRP A 345 -3.09 9.79 -21.22
CA TRP A 345 -3.27 10.87 -20.25
C TRP A 345 -3.60 12.21 -20.91
N GLY A 346 -4.14 13.15 -20.12
CA GLY A 346 -4.53 14.49 -20.53
C GLY A 346 -5.87 14.91 -19.92
N TRP A 347 -6.13 16.22 -19.85
CA TRP A 347 -7.22 16.79 -19.05
C TRP A 347 -8.57 16.09 -19.19
N GLU A 348 -8.98 15.77 -20.43
CA GLU A 348 -10.20 15.02 -20.74
C GLU A 348 -9.96 13.53 -21.07
N THR A 349 -8.73 13.14 -21.40
CA THR A 349 -8.41 11.77 -21.85
C THR A 349 -8.50 10.77 -20.70
N ASN A 350 -7.90 11.10 -19.56
CA ASN A 350 -7.98 10.32 -18.32
C ASN A 350 -8.61 11.14 -17.19
N ARG A 351 -9.67 11.87 -17.52
CA ARG A 351 -10.36 12.70 -16.53
C ARG A 351 -10.77 11.86 -15.31
N ALA A 352 -10.34 12.33 -14.15
CA ALA A 352 -10.83 11.87 -12.86
C ALA A 352 -10.98 13.06 -11.92
N ASP A 353 -12.22 13.32 -11.51
CA ASP A 353 -12.55 14.52 -10.76
C ASP A 353 -12.11 14.40 -9.29
N TYR A 354 -12.31 13.23 -8.66
CA TYR A 354 -12.08 13.04 -7.22
C TYR A 354 -11.21 11.81 -6.94
N GLY A 355 -10.23 11.96 -6.05
CA GLY A 355 -9.35 10.86 -5.63
C GLY A 355 -10.00 10.01 -4.56
N VAL A 356 -9.87 10.45 -3.31
CA VAL A 356 -10.40 9.77 -2.14
C VAL A 356 -11.51 10.60 -1.50
N ARG A 357 -12.68 10.01 -1.30
CA ARG A 357 -13.77 10.62 -0.53
C ARG A 357 -14.03 9.79 0.73
N VAL A 358 -13.87 10.42 1.89
CA VAL A 358 -14.11 9.79 3.19
C VAL A 358 -15.40 10.34 3.79
N ASN A 359 -16.43 9.50 3.85
CA ASN A 359 -17.71 9.81 4.46
C ASN A 359 -17.85 9.21 5.87
N GLY A 360 -17.22 8.05 6.12
CA GLY A 360 -17.26 7.38 7.42
C GLY A 360 -16.51 8.13 8.52
N ASP A 361 -17.01 7.98 9.74
CA ASP A 361 -16.44 8.51 10.97
C ASP A 361 -15.22 7.69 11.44
N ASP A 362 -14.33 8.31 12.22
CA ASP A 362 -13.18 7.67 12.89
C ASP A 362 -12.17 6.96 11.96
N VAL A 363 -12.29 7.15 10.65
CA VAL A 363 -11.38 6.64 9.62
C VAL A 363 -9.95 7.12 9.88
N LEU A 364 -8.99 6.21 9.74
CA LEU A 364 -7.56 6.48 9.91
C LEU A 364 -6.79 6.21 8.62
N ALA A 365 -6.16 7.25 8.07
CA ALA A 365 -5.21 7.14 6.98
C ALA A 365 -3.77 7.25 7.49
N THR A 366 -2.92 6.30 7.14
CA THR A 366 -1.49 6.24 7.48
C THR A 366 -0.70 6.00 6.20
N GLY A 367 0.08 6.99 5.75
CA GLY A 367 0.76 6.94 4.45
C GLY A 367 -0.19 7.13 3.27
N LEU A 368 -0.86 8.28 3.21
CA LEU A 368 -1.80 8.63 2.13
C LEU A 368 -1.09 9.38 0.99
N PHE A 369 -1.12 8.84 -0.23
CA PHE A 369 -0.57 9.47 -1.44
C PHE A 369 -1.70 9.61 -2.46
N VAL A 370 -2.03 10.83 -2.89
CA VAL A 370 -3.13 11.06 -3.86
C VAL A 370 -2.76 12.19 -4.79
N GLU A 371 -2.84 11.99 -6.11
CA GLU A 371 -2.22 12.91 -7.07
C GLU A 371 -3.03 13.16 -8.35
N HIS A 372 -2.89 14.39 -8.85
CA HIS A 372 -3.24 14.89 -10.17
C HIS A 372 -4.72 14.94 -10.54
N PHE A 373 -5.64 14.83 -9.58
CA PHE A 373 -7.07 14.88 -9.86
C PHE A 373 -7.52 16.23 -10.42
N ASN A 374 -8.53 16.22 -11.30
CA ASN A 374 -9.05 17.43 -11.93
C ASN A 374 -9.67 18.39 -10.90
N LYS A 375 -10.16 17.87 -9.75
CA LYS A 375 -10.69 18.67 -8.65
C LYS A 375 -9.99 18.38 -7.32
N TYR A 376 -10.68 17.78 -6.37
CA TYR A 376 -10.17 17.48 -5.04
C TYR A 376 -9.55 16.08 -5.04
N ASP A 377 -8.26 16.04 -4.76
CA ASP A 377 -7.52 14.79 -4.55
C ASP A 377 -8.08 14.05 -3.33
N VAL A 378 -8.38 14.77 -2.24
CA VAL A 378 -9.02 14.21 -1.04
C VAL A 378 -10.16 15.11 -0.57
N GLU A 379 -11.31 14.51 -0.30
CA GLU A 379 -12.44 15.12 0.41
C GLU A 379 -12.74 14.31 1.67
N TRP A 380 -12.88 15.00 2.81
CA TRP A 380 -13.16 14.36 4.10
C TRP A 380 -14.41 14.98 4.72
N TYR A 381 -15.47 14.19 4.81
CA TYR A 381 -16.78 14.57 5.33
C TYR A 381 -17.09 13.94 6.68
N GLY A 382 -16.57 12.73 6.95
CA GLY A 382 -16.76 12.03 8.21
C GLY A 382 -16.06 12.69 9.39
N GLU A 383 -16.60 12.50 10.59
CA GLU A 383 -16.11 13.09 11.83
C GLU A 383 -14.91 12.32 12.40
N ARG A 384 -14.08 13.01 13.20
CA ARG A 384 -12.96 12.40 13.95
C ARG A 384 -11.91 11.66 13.10
N GLY A 385 -11.91 11.90 11.79
CA GLY A 385 -10.92 11.38 10.86
C GLY A 385 -9.49 11.81 11.21
N ARG A 386 -8.54 10.94 10.95
CA ARG A 386 -7.12 11.18 11.20
C ARG A 386 -6.29 10.80 9.97
N THR A 387 -5.36 11.67 9.60
CA THR A 387 -4.32 11.36 8.61
C THR A 387 -2.95 11.55 9.23
N ILE A 388 -2.11 10.52 9.16
CA ILE A 388 -0.69 10.59 9.52
C ILE A 388 0.09 10.38 8.23
N PHE A 389 0.80 11.42 7.81
CA PHE A 389 1.45 11.58 6.50
C PHE A 389 0.46 11.70 5.33
N PHE A 390 0.62 12.78 4.56
CA PHE A 390 -0.04 13.00 3.28
C PHE A 390 0.95 13.55 2.26
N GLN A 391 0.88 13.04 1.04
CA GLN A 391 1.61 13.55 -0.11
C GLN A 391 0.63 13.77 -1.27
N ASN A 392 0.79 14.90 -1.96
CA ASN A 392 -0.02 15.29 -3.11
C ASN A 392 0.79 16.11 -4.11
N GLU A 393 0.50 15.89 -5.39
CA GLU A 393 0.82 16.79 -6.50
C GLU A 393 -0.47 17.14 -7.25
N LYS A 394 -0.61 18.39 -7.69
CA LYS A 394 -1.80 18.84 -8.45
C LYS A 394 -1.72 18.39 -9.92
N ALA A 395 -2.84 18.47 -10.62
CA ALA A 395 -2.89 18.20 -12.07
C ALA A 395 -1.99 19.16 -12.84
N TYR A 396 -1.19 18.63 -13.77
CA TYR A 396 -0.24 19.42 -14.57
C TYR A 396 -0.82 19.97 -15.87
N ASP A 397 -2.04 19.54 -16.21
CA ASP A 397 -2.63 19.68 -17.53
C ASP A 397 -3.94 20.49 -17.53
N ALA A 398 -4.19 21.28 -16.49
CA ALA A 398 -5.26 22.27 -16.49
C ALA A 398 -5.04 23.26 -17.65
N PRO A 399 -5.99 23.39 -18.60
CA PRO A 399 -5.76 24.18 -19.81
C PRO A 399 -5.73 25.69 -19.56
N ASN A 400 -6.33 26.14 -18.46
CA ASN A 400 -6.39 27.52 -17.99
C ASN A 400 -6.93 27.56 -16.54
N GLN A 401 -6.97 28.76 -15.97
CA GLN A 401 -7.49 29.05 -14.62
C GLN A 401 -9.01 28.88 -14.52
#